data_AF-A0A6V7INU4-F1
#
_entry.id   AF-A0A6V7INU4-F1
#
_cell.length_a   1.000
_cell.length_b   1.000
_cell.length_c   1.000
_cell.angle_alpha   90.00
_cell.angle_beta   90.00
_cell.angle_gamma   90.00
#
_symmetry.space_group_name_H-M   'P 1'
#
loop_
_entity.id
_entity.type
_entity.pdbx_description
1 polymer ?
#
loop_
_entity_poly.entity_id
_entity_poly.type
_entity_poly.pdbx_seq_one_letter_code
_entity_poly.pdbx_strand_id
1 'polypeptide(L)' 'LESKSVEQPGSSVAEEDDDNSGMEKIRRYFSQKLKLLDPTDGAPKRKILKDLTLDGIVDYIKESGCKRIITMAGAGIST' A
#
# COMPACT_ATOMS: atom_id res chain seq x y z
N LEU A 1 42.80 -17.41 -47.44
CA LEU A 1 42.28 -16.13 -46.92
C LEU A 1 40.87 -15.96 -47.49
N GLU A 2 39.88 -16.49 -46.81
CA GLU A 2 38.46 -16.26 -47.14
C GLU A 2 37.72 -16.09 -45.81
N SER A 3 37.51 -14.84 -45.44
CA SER A 3 36.79 -14.44 -44.24
C SER A 3 35.30 -14.44 -44.57
N LYS A 4 34.59 -15.45 -44.08
CA LYS A 4 33.13 -15.56 -44.18
C LYS A 4 32.48 -14.56 -43.24
N SER A 5 31.86 -13.51 -43.78
CA SER A 5 31.00 -12.59 -43.03
C SER A 5 29.80 -13.36 -42.47
N VAL A 6 29.72 -13.43 -41.15
CA VAL A 6 28.52 -13.90 -40.44
C VAL A 6 27.64 -12.67 -40.23
N GLU A 7 26.60 -12.52 -41.05
CA GLU A 7 25.47 -11.65 -40.72
C GLU A 7 24.77 -12.23 -39.50
N GLN A 8 24.79 -11.49 -38.38
CA GLN A 8 23.84 -11.72 -37.30
C GLN A 8 22.50 -11.09 -37.69
N PRO A 9 21.40 -11.84 -37.74
CA PRO A 9 20.08 -11.25 -37.84
C PRO A 9 19.77 -10.54 -36.52
N GLY A 10 19.23 -9.33 -36.64
CA GLY A 10 18.95 -8.42 -35.53
C GLY A 10 18.25 -9.12 -34.37
N SER A 11 18.86 -8.98 -33.19
CA SER A 11 18.25 -9.26 -31.90
C SER A 11 16.99 -8.41 -31.76
N SER A 12 15.83 -8.99 -32.10
CA SER A 12 14.54 -8.54 -31.60
C SER A 12 14.48 -8.85 -30.11
N VAL A 13 14.82 -7.87 -29.27
CA VAL A 13 14.41 -7.85 -27.87
C VAL A 13 13.61 -6.57 -27.70
N ALA A 14 12.34 -6.78 -27.38
CA ALA A 14 11.31 -5.76 -27.27
C ALA A 14 11.74 -4.63 -26.32
N GLU A 15 11.41 -3.40 -26.70
CA GLU A 15 11.38 -2.29 -25.76
C GLU A 15 10.25 -2.53 -24.76
N GLU A 16 10.55 -3.26 -23.69
CA GLU A 16 9.70 -3.33 -22.49
C GLU A 16 10.05 -2.15 -21.56
N ASP A 17 9.86 -0.90 -21.99
CA ASP A 17 10.39 0.23 -21.21
C ASP A 17 9.53 1.51 -21.20
N ASP A 18 8.20 1.39 -21.09
CA ASP A 18 7.37 2.56 -20.72
C ASP A 18 6.17 2.26 -19.80
N ASP A 19 5.57 1.06 -19.86
CA ASP A 19 4.39 0.75 -19.04
C ASP A 19 4.69 0.61 -17.53
N ASN A 20 5.89 0.17 -17.17
CA ASN A 20 6.29 0.03 -15.76
C ASN A 20 6.43 1.41 -15.07
N SER A 21 6.86 2.44 -15.82
CA SER A 21 6.99 3.82 -15.33
C SER A 21 5.63 4.46 -15.04
N GLY A 22 4.64 4.18 -15.89
CA GLY A 22 3.27 4.66 -15.72
C GLY A 22 2.59 4.07 -14.49
N MET A 23 2.60 2.73 -14.36
CA MET A 23 2.00 2.05 -13.21
C MET A 23 2.66 2.45 -11.88
N GLU A 24 3.98 2.62 -11.85
CA GLU A 24 4.68 3.02 -10.63
C GLU A 24 4.32 4.45 -10.21
N LYS A 25 4.11 5.37 -11.15
CA LYS A 25 3.60 6.74 -10.86
C LYS A 25 2.19 6.68 -10.27
N ILE A 26 1.30 5.86 -10.82
CA ILE A 26 -0.07 5.68 -10.34
C ILE A 26 -0.07 5.06 -8.93
N ARG A 27 0.72 4.00 -8.74
CA ARG A 27 0.90 3.34 -7.43
C ARG A 27 1.41 4.33 -6.39
N ARG A 28 2.42 5.14 -6.73
CA ARG A 28 2.97 6.17 -5.85
C ARG A 28 1.95 7.25 -5.52
N TYR A 29 1.20 7.73 -6.52
CA TYR A 29 0.16 8.73 -6.34
C TYR A 29 -0.92 8.27 -5.37
N PHE A 30 -1.46 7.06 -5.56
CA PHE A 30 -2.45 6.49 -4.66
C PHE A 30 -1.88 6.21 -3.27
N SER A 31 -0.66 5.67 -3.18
CA SER A 31 0.00 5.39 -1.90
C SER A 31 0.16 6.65 -1.05
N GLN A 32 0.51 7.78 -1.69
CA GLN A 32 0.65 9.07 -1.02
C GLN A 32 -0.70 9.68 -0.64
N LYS A 33 -1.70 9.63 -1.53
CA LYS A 33 -3.02 10.24 -1.28
C LYS A 33 -3.86 9.46 -0.27
N LEU A 34 -3.79 8.13 -0.33
CA LEU A 34 -4.51 7.22 0.56
C LEU A 34 -3.73 6.92 1.85
N LYS A 35 -2.52 7.48 2.01
CA LYS A 35 -1.62 7.23 3.15
C LYS A 35 -1.36 5.73 3.40
N LEU A 36 -1.28 4.95 2.32
CA LEU A 36 -1.04 3.49 2.40
C LEU A 36 0.40 3.17 2.77
N LEU A 37 1.34 4.02 2.35
CA LEU A 37 2.72 4.03 2.80
C LEU A 37 2.90 5.29 3.64
N ASP A 38 2.84 5.13 4.96
CA ASP A 38 3.25 6.20 5.85
C ASP A 38 4.80 6.17 5.90
N PRO A 39 5.50 7.24 5.47
CA PRO A 39 6.96 7.31 5.60
C PRO A 39 7.43 7.25 7.06
N THR A 40 6.50 7.24 8.02
CA THR A 40 6.74 6.97 9.42
C THR A 40 6.64 5.49 9.81
N ASP A 41 6.85 4.54 8.90
CA ASP A 41 6.93 3.10 9.24
C ASP A 41 8.01 2.74 10.32
N GLY A 42 8.85 3.71 10.72
CA GLY A 42 9.73 3.63 11.90
C GLY A 42 9.25 4.37 13.17
N ALA A 43 8.18 5.16 13.10
CA ALA A 43 7.55 5.77 14.27
C ALA A 43 6.58 4.75 14.91
N PRO A 44 6.55 4.65 16.24
CA PRO A 44 5.65 3.73 16.92
C PRO A 44 4.20 4.10 16.57
N LYS A 45 3.50 3.20 15.85
CA LYS A 45 2.05 3.34 15.60
C LYS A 45 1.37 3.55 16.95
N ARG A 46 0.67 4.69 17.10
CA ARG A 46 0.00 5.03 18.36
C ARG A 46 -1.04 3.98 18.67
N LYS A 47 -0.74 3.10 19.63
CA LYS A 47 -1.68 2.08 20.11
C LYS A 47 -2.78 2.78 20.90
N ILE A 48 -3.98 2.87 20.30
CA ILE A 48 -5.13 3.58 20.89
C ILE A 48 -5.80 2.70 21.96
N LEU A 49 -6.04 1.44 21.64
CA LEU A 49 -6.58 0.46 22.56
C LEU A 49 -5.46 -0.33 23.23
N LYS A 50 -5.54 -0.52 24.55
CA LYS A 50 -4.58 -1.37 25.29
C LYS A 50 -4.59 -2.81 24.77
N ASP A 51 -5.78 -3.30 24.43
CA ASP A 51 -6.03 -4.63 23.86
C ASP A 51 -7.12 -4.58 22.77
N LEU A 52 -7.05 -5.47 21.78
CA LEU A 52 -8.00 -5.59 20.67
C LEU A 52 -9.13 -6.56 21.02
N THR A 53 -9.69 -6.39 22.21
CA THR A 53 -10.79 -7.18 22.76
C THR A 53 -11.96 -6.27 23.09
N LEU A 54 -13.14 -6.85 23.33
CA LEU A 54 -14.29 -6.07 23.77
C LEU A 54 -13.99 -5.33 25.08
N ASP A 55 -13.29 -5.98 26.01
CA ASP A 55 -12.87 -5.37 27.27
C ASP A 55 -11.92 -4.19 27.03
N GLY A 56 -10.96 -4.33 26.11
CA GLY A 56 -10.08 -3.22 25.72
C GLY A 56 -10.82 -2.01 25.15
N ILE A 57 -11.93 -2.22 24.43
CA ILE A 57 -12.80 -1.15 23.94
C ILE A 57 -13.57 -0.51 25.11
N VAL A 58 -14.12 -1.32 26.02
CA VAL A 58 -14.86 -0.86 27.20
C VAL A 58 -13.97 0.01 28.09
N ASP A 59 -12.73 -0.42 28.33
CA ASP A 59 -11.76 0.33 29.13
C ASP A 59 -11.40 1.66 28.46
N TYR A 60 -11.17 1.65 27.14
CA TYR A 60 -10.92 2.87 26.39
C TYR A 60 -12.05 3.89 26.52
N ILE A 61 -13.31 3.45 26.41
CA ILE A 61 -14.49 4.32 26.54
C ILE A 61 -14.55 4.95 27.94
N LYS A 62 -14.30 4.15 28.99
CA LYS A 62 -14.32 4.61 30.38
C LYS A 62 -13.21 5.62 30.67
N GLU A 63 -11.99 5.35 30.21
CA GLU A 63 -10.81 6.20 30.46
C GLU A 63 -10.85 7.53 29.71
N SER A 64 -11.29 7.50 28.44
CA SER A 64 -11.35 8.69 27.58
C SER A 64 -12.62 9.53 27.77
N GLY A 65 -13.62 9.01 28.48
CA GLY A 65 -14.91 9.68 28.67
C GLY A 65 -15.75 9.76 27.39
N CYS A 66 -15.59 8.82 26.46
CA CYS A 66 -16.36 8.76 25.20
C CYS A 66 -17.86 8.52 25.47
N LYS A 67 -18.67 9.57 25.43
CA LYS A 67 -20.13 9.47 25.65
C LYS A 67 -20.95 9.15 24.41
N ARG A 68 -20.36 9.28 23.21
CA ARG A 68 -21.02 9.08 21.93
C ARG A 68 -20.24 8.11 21.08
N ILE A 69 -20.86 6.99 20.72
CA ILE A 69 -20.29 5.97 19.84
C ILE A 69 -20.98 6.12 18.50
N ILE A 70 -20.23 6.53 17.49
CA ILE A 70 -20.71 6.66 16.11
C ILE A 70 -20.07 5.51 15.33
N THR A 71 -20.89 4.66 14.75
CA THR A 71 -20.45 3.57 13.88
C THR A 71 -21.12 3.70 12.53
N MET A 72 -20.39 3.38 11.46
CA MET A 72 -20.95 3.26 10.13
C MET A 72 -21.22 1.78 9.88
N ALA A 73 -22.50 1.39 9.87
CA ALA A 73 -22.90 0.04 9.50
C ALA A 73 -22.98 -0.08 7.97
N GLY A 74 -22.66 -1.25 7.41
CA GLY A 74 -22.81 -1.55 5.98
C GLY A 74 -21.61 -1.21 5.08
N ALA A 75 -20.48 -0.76 5.64
CA ALA A 75 -19.22 -0.56 4.90
C ALA A 75 -18.21 -1.71 5.11
N GLY A 76 -18.71 -2.90 5.40
CA GLY A 76 -17.86 -4.08 5.57
C GLY A 76 -17.10 -4.42 4.29
N ILE A 77 -15.93 -5.05 4.46
CA ILE A 77 -15.30 -5.82 3.39
C ILE A 77 -16.29 -6.95 3.11
N SER A 78 -17.13 -6.80 2.10
CA SER A 78 -18.21 -7.75 1.81
C SER A 78 -17.66 -9.17 1.70
N THR A 79 -18.09 -10.07 2.59
CA THR A 79 -18.18 -11.52 2.39
C THR A 79 -19.51 -12.00 2.92
#